data_AF-A0A7C7A172-F1
#
_entry.id   AF-A0A7C7A172-F1
#
_cell.length_a   1.000
_cell.length_b   1.000
_cell.length_c   1.000
_cell.angle_alpha   90.00
_cell.angle_beta   90.00
_cell.angle_gamma   90.00
#
_symmetry.space_group_name_H-M   'P 1'
#
loop_
_entity.id
_entity.type
_entity.pdbx_description
1 polymer ?
#
loop_
_entity_poly.entity_id
_entity_poly.type
_entity_poly.pdbx_seq_one_letter_code
_entity_poly.pdbx_strand_id
1 'polypeptide(L)'
;MREREDIVLSAKEARRVFVMEEVVEGRITVREAAAYLNLSERQVKRLKKGMKERGVLALVHGNRGRTPKHAISKDIKDMVALLAQNEYKGASCQHM
;
A
#
# COMPACT_ATOMS: atom_id res chain seq x y z
N MET A 1 13.57 1.21 26.08
CA MET A 1 14.03 1.32 24.68
C MET A 1 12.79 1.26 23.80
N ARG A 2 12.56 2.22 22.89
CA ARG A 2 11.47 2.09 21.90
C ARG A 2 11.89 1.02 20.90
N GLU A 3 11.11 -0.05 20.79
CA GLU A 3 11.31 -1.07 19.76
C GLU A 3 11.32 -0.38 18.39
N ARG A 4 12.40 -0.59 17.62
CA ARG A 4 12.45 -0.19 16.23
C ARG A 4 11.65 -1.22 15.45
N GLU A 5 10.38 -0.94 15.22
CA GLU A 5 9.59 -1.72 14.25
C GLU A 5 10.01 -1.31 12.83
N ASP A 6 10.45 -2.28 12.04
CA ASP A 6 10.79 -2.07 10.64
C ASP A 6 9.52 -1.83 9.81
N ILE A 7 9.40 -0.66 9.20
CA ILE A 7 8.30 -0.35 8.29
C ILE A 7 8.70 -0.73 6.86
N VAL A 8 8.06 -1.75 6.32
CA VAL A 8 8.26 -2.15 4.92
C VAL A 8 7.45 -1.25 4.00
N LEU A 9 8.15 -0.54 3.13
CA LEU A 9 7.58 0.40 2.16
C LEU A 9 7.88 -0.06 0.72
N SER A 10 6.91 0.12 -0.16
CA SER A 10 7.19 0.11 -1.61
C SER A 10 8.01 1.34 -1.98
N ALA A 11 8.74 1.30 -3.11
CA ALA A 11 9.49 2.46 -3.61
C ALA A 11 8.62 3.73 -3.75
N LYS A 12 7.35 3.56 -4.14
CA LYS A 12 6.36 4.65 -4.23
C LYS A 12 6.01 5.23 -2.87
N GLU A 13 5.84 4.40 -1.85
CA GLU A 13 5.56 4.84 -0.49
C GLU A 13 6.79 5.51 0.14
N ALA A 14 7.99 4.97 -0.08
CA ALA A 14 9.25 5.56 0.39
C ALA A 14 9.49 6.95 -0.22
N ARG A 15 9.32 7.11 -1.54
CA ARG A 15 9.39 8.43 -2.20
C ARG A 15 8.37 9.41 -1.63
N ARG A 16 7.18 8.91 -1.29
CA ARG A 16 6.13 9.74 -0.68
C ARG A 16 6.49 10.15 0.74
N VAL A 17 7.12 9.28 1.54
CA VAL A 17 7.61 9.63 2.88
C VAL A 17 8.56 10.80 2.79
N PHE A 18 9.60 10.69 1.97
CA PHE A 18 10.61 11.73 1.80
C PHE A 18 9.99 13.09 1.48
N VAL A 19 9.14 13.17 0.44
CA VAL A 19 8.51 14.45 0.06
C VAL A 19 7.57 14.98 1.16
N MET A 20 6.87 14.10 1.88
CA MET A 20 5.93 14.53 2.91
C MET A 20 6.63 14.97 4.21
N GLU A 21 7.83 14.45 4.52
CA GLU A 21 8.68 14.95 5.60
C GLU A 21 9.06 16.41 5.35
N GLU A 22 9.55 16.73 4.14
CA GLU A 22 9.84 18.10 3.72
C GLU A 22 8.64 19.05 3.88
N VAL A 23 7.42 18.58 3.57
CA VAL A 23 6.18 19.34 3.73
C VAL A 23 5.80 19.56 5.20
N VAL A 24 6.06 18.56 6.06
CA VAL A 24 5.78 18.63 7.50
C VAL A 24 6.76 19.59 8.18
N GLU A 25 8.03 19.54 7.80
CA GLU A 25 9.10 20.42 8.29
C GLU A 25 9.05 21.83 7.68
N GLY A 26 8.22 22.03 6.65
CA GLY A 26 7.99 23.34 6.04
C GLY A 26 9.06 23.77 5.05
N ARG A 27 9.92 22.85 4.61
CA ARG A 27 10.95 23.08 3.59
C ARG A 27 10.37 23.26 2.19
N ILE A 28 9.25 22.61 1.91
CA ILE A 28 8.49 22.78 0.66
C ILE A 28 7.00 23.03 0.92
N THR A 29 6.36 23.71 -0.02
CA THR A 29 4.94 24.02 0.00
C THR A 29 4.08 22.81 -0.40
N VAL A 30 2.79 22.86 -0.06
CA VAL A 30 1.81 21.85 -0.49
C VAL A 30 1.73 21.75 -2.01
N ARG A 31 1.86 22.89 -2.72
CA ARG A 31 1.80 22.97 -4.18
C ARG A 31 3.01 22.30 -4.84
N GLU A 32 4.21 22.52 -4.31
CA GLU A 32 5.42 21.86 -4.80
C GLU A 32 5.37 20.36 -4.57
N ALA A 33 4.93 19.93 -3.37
CA ALA A 33 4.76 18.50 -3.09
C ALA A 33 3.70 17.83 -3.97
N ALA A 34 2.62 18.55 -4.30
CA ALA A 34 1.60 18.08 -5.24
C ALA A 34 2.22 17.82 -6.63
N ALA A 35 3.06 18.73 -7.12
CA ALA A 35 3.80 18.55 -8.36
C ALA A 35 4.79 17.36 -8.28
N TYR A 36 5.60 17.28 -7.21
CA TYR A 36 6.57 16.20 -7.04
C TYR A 36 5.92 14.82 -6.98
N LEU A 37 4.77 14.69 -6.31
CA LEU A 37 4.09 13.42 -6.10
C LEU A 37 3.05 13.09 -7.18
N ASN A 38 2.79 14.02 -8.10
CA ASN A 38 1.69 13.95 -9.06
C ASN A 38 0.34 13.66 -8.34
N LEU A 39 0.05 14.45 -7.31
CA LEU A 39 -1.16 14.36 -6.49
C LEU A 39 -1.86 15.72 -6.44
N SER A 40 -3.16 15.74 -6.10
CA SER A 40 -3.82 17.01 -5.82
C SER A 40 -3.37 17.60 -4.48
N GLU A 41 -3.41 18.93 -4.36
CA GLU A 41 -3.13 19.61 -3.08
C GLU A 41 -4.02 19.10 -1.94
N ARG A 42 -5.27 18.74 -2.24
CA ARG A 42 -6.18 18.11 -1.26
C ARG A 42 -5.63 16.80 -0.74
N GLN A 43 -5.09 15.95 -1.61
CA GLN A 43 -4.46 14.70 -1.20
C GLN A 43 -3.21 14.97 -0.35
N VAL A 44 -2.37 15.92 -0.73
CA VAL A 44 -1.19 16.31 0.06
C VAL A 44 -1.59 16.80 1.46
N LYS A 45 -2.60 17.67 1.57
CA LYS A 45 -3.13 18.13 2.87
C LYS A 45 -3.66 16.97 3.73
N ARG A 46 -4.37 16.03 3.11
CA ARG A 46 -4.86 14.82 3.79
C ARG A 46 -3.71 13.94 4.30
N LEU A 47 -2.68 13.73 3.48
CA LEU A 47 -1.50 12.96 3.87
C LEU A 47 -0.72 13.67 4.98
N LYS A 48 -0.58 15.01 4.92
CA LYS A 48 0.04 15.84 5.96
C LYS A 48 -0.68 15.67 7.29
N LYS A 49 -2.02 15.72 7.30
CA LYS A 49 -2.84 15.44 8.49
C LYS A 49 -2.55 14.04 9.03
N GLY A 50 -2.59 13.03 8.16
CA GLY A 50 -2.31 11.64 8.54
C GLY A 50 -0.92 11.44 9.14
N MET A 51 0.12 12.06 8.57
CA MET A 51 1.48 11.98 9.11
C MET A 51 1.64 12.66 10.47
N LYS A 52 0.91 13.76 10.73
CA LYS A 52 0.89 14.37 12.07
C LYS A 52 0.25 13.46 13.12
N GLU A 53 -0.74 12.66 12.74
CA GLU A 53 -1.49 11.80 13.66
C GLU A 53 -0.83 10.42 13.86
N ARG A 54 -0.24 9.84 12.81
CA ARG A 54 0.23 8.44 12.79
C ARG A 54 1.65 8.26 12.24
N GLY A 55 2.37 9.34 11.94
CA GLY A 55 3.69 9.29 11.35
C GLY A 55 3.72 8.59 9.97
N VAL A 56 4.82 7.90 9.68
CA VAL A 56 5.07 7.18 8.41
C VAL A 56 4.00 6.12 8.13
N LEU A 57 3.39 5.53 9.16
CA LEU A 57 2.32 4.53 9.02
C LEU A 57 1.10 5.07 8.26
N ALA A 58 0.88 6.38 8.27
CA ALA A 58 -0.20 7.01 7.50
C ALA A 58 -0.03 6.90 5.98
N LEU A 59 1.19 6.62 5.50
CA LEU A 59 1.53 6.52 4.08
C LEU A 59 1.54 5.08 3.57
N VAL A 60 1.54 4.10 4.47
CA VAL A 60 1.39 2.69 4.15
C VAL A 60 -0.02 2.43 3.61
N HIS A 61 -0.14 1.56 2.62
CA HIS A 61 -1.44 1.16 2.11
C HIS A 61 -2.34 0.56 3.21
N GLY A 62 -3.52 1.14 3.44
CA GLY A 62 -4.39 0.76 4.56
C GLY A 62 -4.97 -0.66 4.49
N ASN A 63 -4.93 -1.32 3.32
CA ASN A 63 -5.30 -2.73 3.18
C ASN A 63 -4.09 -3.68 3.27
N ARG A 64 -2.87 -3.16 3.47
CA ARG A 64 -1.67 -4.01 3.62
C ARG A 64 -1.86 -4.92 4.84
N GLY A 65 -1.66 -6.22 4.63
CA GLY A 65 -1.86 -7.24 5.66
C GLY A 65 -3.32 -7.54 6.03
N ARG A 66 -4.29 -6.86 5.42
CA ARG A 66 -5.71 -7.07 5.73
C ARG A 66 -6.37 -8.01 4.72
N THR A 67 -7.01 -9.05 5.24
CA THR A 67 -7.89 -9.92 4.44
C THR A 67 -9.29 -9.30 4.34
N PRO A 68 -9.81 -9.06 3.12
CA PRO A 68 -11.19 -8.61 2.93
C PRO A 68 -12.22 -9.58 3.50
N LYS A 69 -13.38 -9.08 3.93
CA LYS A 69 -14.47 -9.93 4.46
C LYS A 69 -14.98 -10.96 3.44
N HIS A 70 -14.96 -10.60 2.16
CA HIS A 70 -15.41 -11.45 1.07
C HIS A 70 -14.25 -12.19 0.39
N ALA A 71 -13.09 -12.27 1.06
CA ALA A 71 -11.99 -13.08 0.54
C ALA A 71 -12.37 -14.55 0.60
N ILE A 72 -12.13 -15.27 -0.50
CA ILE A 72 -12.18 -16.73 -0.53
C ILE A 72 -11.27 -17.29 0.56
N SER A 73 -11.76 -18.28 1.31
CA SER A 73 -11.02 -18.91 2.40
C SER A 73 -9.70 -19.50 1.87
N LYS A 74 -8.71 -19.58 2.76
CA LYS A 74 -7.41 -20.13 2.41
C LYS A 74 -7.54 -21.59 1.93
N ASP A 75 -8.35 -22.39 2.61
CA ASP A 75 -8.57 -23.80 2.27
C ASP A 75 -9.10 -23.99 0.85
N ILE A 76 -10.06 -23.14 0.43
CA ILE A 76 -10.58 -23.19 -0.94
C ILE A 76 -9.50 -22.79 -1.95
N LYS A 77 -8.69 -21.77 -1.65
CA LYS A 77 -7.58 -21.36 -2.54
C LYS A 77 -6.53 -22.47 -2.68
N ASP A 78 -6.19 -23.11 -1.56
CA ASP A 78 -5.20 -24.19 -1.54
C ASP A 78 -5.72 -25.41 -2.30
N MET A 79 -7.01 -25.76 -2.13
CA MET A 79 -7.67 -26.81 -2.90
C MET A 79 -7.68 -26.52 -4.41
N VAL A 80 -8.07 -25.30 -4.81
CA VAL A 80 -8.09 -24.89 -6.23
C VAL A 80 -6.68 -24.90 -6.81
N ALA A 81 -5.68 -24.42 -6.07
CA ALA A 81 -4.29 -24.44 -6.51
C ALA A 81 -3.77 -25.88 -6.71
N LEU A 82 -4.13 -26.80 -5.81
CA LEU A 82 -3.78 -28.21 -5.93
C LEU A 82 -4.41 -28.85 -7.17
N LEU A 83 -5.69 -28.62 -7.42
CA LEU A 83 -6.39 -29.15 -8.61
C LEU A 83 -5.79 -28.60 -9.91
N ALA A 84 -5.49 -27.30 -9.95
CA ALA A 84 -4.88 -26.65 -11.10
C ALA A 84 -3.46 -27.18 -11.41
N GLN A 85 -2.68 -27.50 -10.38
CA GLN A 85 -1.32 -28.02 -10.54
C GLN A 85 -1.27 -29.51 -10.88
N ASN A 86 -2.33 -30.27 -10.55
CA ASN A 86 -2.40 -31.71 -10.76
C ASN A 86 -3.40 -32.06 -11.86
N GLU A 87 -4.66 -32.31 -11.48
CA GLU A 87 -5.70 -32.88 -12.34
C GLU A 87 -5.97 -32.04 -13.60
N TYR A 88 -5.98 -30.72 -13.47
CA TYR A 88 -6.26 -29.80 -14.59
C TYR A 88 -5.01 -29.18 -15.20
N LYS A 89 -3.84 -29.78 -14.97
CA LYS A 89 -2.59 -29.28 -15.53
C LYS A 89 -2.64 -29.33 -17.06
N GLY A 90 -2.57 -28.17 -17.71
CA GLY A 90 -2.62 -28.03 -19.16
C GLY A 90 -4.03 -27.97 -19.77
N ALA A 91 -5.07 -27.91 -18.94
CA ALA A 91 -6.43 -27.66 -19.41
C ALA A 91 -6.53 -26.28 -20.08
N SER A 92 -7.14 -26.22 -21.26
CA SER A 92 -7.39 -24.96 -21.98
C SER A 92 -8.66 -24.29 -21.43
N CYS A 93 -8.59 -22.98 -21.20
CA CYS A 93 -9.75 -22.17 -20.85
C CYS A 93 -10.66 -21.82 -22.05
N GLN A 94 -10.32 -22.27 -23.26
CA GLN A 94 -11.05 -21.90 -24.49
C GLN A 94 -12.27 -22.78 -24.80
N HIS A 95 -12.45 -23.91 -24.12
CA HIS A 95 -13.60 -24.82 -24.30
C HIS A 95 -14.58 -24.76 -23.11
N MET A 96 -14.68 -23.60 -22.46
CA MET A 96 -15.62 -23.37 -21.35
C MET A 96 -16.83 -22.58 -21.80
#